data_AF-A0A194PVX9-F1
#
_entry.id   AF-A0A194PVX9-F1
#
_cell.length_a   1.000
_cell.length_b   1.000
_cell.length_c   1.000
_cell.angle_alpha   90.00
_cell.angle_beta   90.00
_cell.angle_gamma   90.00
#
_symmetry.space_group_name_H-M   'P 1'
#
loop_
_entity.id
_entity.type
_entity.pdbx_description
1 polymer ?
#
loop_
_entity_poly.entity_id
_entity_poly.type
_entity_poly.pdbx_seq_one_letter_code
_entity_poly.pdbx_strand_id
1 'polypeptide(L)'
;MASHLSTKDRLLSIIDDMELIAKEMIEVSIAPKAQKLSAADHAQLTDLLLAKDVELKKTLELADEQANIQQKMNDLKAEVDNKDQDIYHLQRQLKDAEQILATSLYQARQKLASIVKISASNAVSAPLSWQPGDPRRPYPTDLEMRLGMLGRLCDLPLNGHTPSTLNELHRITTGGVPASASNQFTWHSSGELHMTAGFVETALWML
;
A
#
# COMPACT_ATOMS: atom_id res chain seq x y z
N MET A 1 -50.34 -15.42 -20.10
CA MET A 1 -49.12 -15.34 -19.28
C MET A 1 -47.96 -15.04 -20.23
N ALA A 2 -47.61 -13.77 -20.41
CA ALA A 2 -46.46 -13.40 -21.24
C ALA A 2 -45.23 -13.45 -20.34
N SER A 3 -44.51 -14.58 -20.37
CA SER A 3 -43.14 -14.65 -19.89
C SER A 3 -42.35 -13.54 -20.58
N HIS A 4 -41.66 -12.71 -19.79
CA HIS A 4 -40.85 -11.59 -20.28
C HIS A 4 -39.68 -12.16 -21.13
N LEU A 5 -39.94 -12.41 -22.41
CA LEU A 5 -38.94 -12.94 -23.34
C LEU A 5 -37.80 -11.94 -23.47
N SER A 6 -36.56 -12.46 -23.50
CA SER A 6 -35.42 -11.60 -23.78
C SER A 6 -35.52 -11.04 -25.21
N THR A 7 -34.87 -9.91 -25.48
CA THR A 7 -34.83 -9.33 -26.84
C THR A 7 -34.32 -10.36 -27.86
N LYS A 8 -33.36 -11.20 -27.46
CA LYS A 8 -32.86 -12.32 -28.27
C LYS A 8 -33.95 -13.34 -28.59
N ASP A 9 -34.67 -13.81 -27.58
CA ASP A 9 -35.72 -14.83 -27.76
C ASP A 9 -36.87 -14.27 -28.59
N ARG A 10 -37.16 -12.97 -28.46
CA ARG A 10 -38.15 -12.28 -29.28
C ARG A 10 -37.72 -12.16 -30.74
N LEU A 11 -36.45 -11.82 -31.01
CA LEU A 11 -35.92 -11.82 -32.38
C LEU A 11 -36.01 -13.20 -33.03
N LEU A 12 -35.65 -14.25 -32.29
CA LEU A 12 -35.73 -15.63 -32.79
C LEU A 12 -37.18 -16.02 -33.11
N SER A 13 -38.12 -15.74 -32.21
CA SER A 13 -39.54 -16.02 -32.45
C SER A 13 -40.10 -15.28 -33.67
N ILE A 14 -39.69 -14.03 -33.92
CA ILE A 14 -40.13 -13.29 -35.11
C ILE A 14 -39.56 -13.93 -36.39
N ILE A 15 -38.32 -14.40 -36.37
CA ILE A 15 -37.70 -15.09 -37.50
C ILE A 15 -38.43 -16.43 -37.77
N ASP A 16 -38.73 -17.21 -36.73
CA ASP A 16 -39.47 -18.46 -36.85
C ASP A 16 -40.88 -18.23 -37.44
N ASP A 17 -41.58 -17.18 -36.99
CA ASP A 17 -42.87 -16.77 -37.54
C ASP A 17 -42.75 -16.38 -39.03
N MET A 18 -41.73 -15.61 -39.41
CA MET A 18 -41.48 -15.22 -40.80
C MET A 18 -41.16 -16.43 -41.69
N GLU A 19 -40.38 -17.40 -41.17
CA GLU A 19 -40.09 -18.66 -41.87
C GLU A 19 -41.37 -19.45 -42.11
N LEU A 20 -42.24 -19.56 -41.10
CA LEU A 20 -43.51 -20.26 -41.21
C LEU A 20 -44.42 -19.62 -42.28
N ILE A 21 -44.57 -18.30 -42.25
CA ILE A 21 -45.38 -17.55 -43.24
C ILE A 21 -44.80 -17.74 -44.64
N ALA A 22 -43.47 -17.67 -44.80
CA ALA A 22 -42.81 -17.85 -46.08
C ALA A 22 -43.02 -19.28 -46.65
N LYS A 23 -42.96 -20.31 -45.80
CA LYS A 23 -43.26 -21.70 -46.19
C LYS A 23 -44.69 -21.83 -46.68
N GLU A 24 -45.66 -21.30 -45.94
CA GLU A 24 -47.07 -21.33 -46.32
C GLU A 24 -47.32 -20.60 -47.65
N MET A 25 -46.70 -19.43 -47.86
CA MET A 25 -46.79 -18.71 -49.15
C MET A 25 -46.25 -19.53 -50.33
N ILE A 26 -45.15 -20.27 -50.15
CA ILE A 26 -44.57 -21.14 -51.17
C ILE A 26 -45.49 -22.33 -51.45
N GLU A 27 -45.97 -23.01 -50.41
CA GLU A 27 -46.87 -24.17 -50.52
C GLU A 27 -48.13 -23.82 -51.31
N VAL A 28 -48.72 -22.66 -51.04
CA VAL A 28 -49.92 -22.21 -51.75
C VAL A 28 -49.59 -21.83 -53.21
N SER A 29 -48.41 -21.27 -53.46
CA SER A 29 -47.98 -20.90 -54.83
C SER A 29 -47.83 -22.12 -55.75
N ILE A 30 -47.37 -23.26 -55.21
CA ILE A 30 -47.19 -24.51 -55.94
C ILE A 30 -48.44 -25.42 -55.94
N ALA A 31 -49.45 -25.09 -55.14
CA ALA A 31 -50.67 -25.88 -55.01
C ALA A 31 -51.45 -26.02 -56.34
N PRO A 32 -52.07 -27.19 -56.60
CA PRO A 32 -52.91 -27.39 -57.78
C PRO A 32 -54.13 -26.47 -57.77
N LYS A 33 -54.64 -26.06 -58.94
CA LYS A 33 -55.72 -25.05 -59.09
C LYS A 33 -56.97 -25.30 -58.22
N ALA A 34 -57.29 -26.55 -57.88
CA ALA A 34 -58.44 -26.89 -57.04
C ALA A 34 -58.24 -26.57 -55.53
N GLN A 35 -56.98 -26.32 -55.11
CA GLN A 35 -56.58 -26.13 -53.72
C GLN A 35 -55.84 -24.80 -53.50
N LYS A 36 -55.84 -23.92 -54.51
CA LYS A 36 -55.27 -22.57 -54.37
C LYS A 36 -56.14 -21.74 -53.42
N LEU A 37 -55.49 -21.07 -52.47
CA LEU A 37 -56.14 -20.08 -51.61
C LEU A 37 -56.75 -18.96 -52.45
N SER A 38 -57.74 -18.27 -51.86
CA SER A 38 -58.34 -17.09 -52.49
C SER A 38 -57.28 -16.01 -52.67
N ALA A 39 -57.45 -15.15 -53.68
CA ALA A 39 -56.61 -13.97 -53.85
C ALA A 39 -56.60 -13.07 -52.60
N ALA A 40 -57.68 -13.09 -51.80
CA ALA A 40 -57.78 -12.40 -50.53
C ALA A 40 -56.86 -12.99 -49.44
N ASP A 41 -56.78 -14.32 -49.33
CA ASP A 41 -55.96 -15.00 -48.31
C ASP A 41 -54.46 -14.83 -48.62
N HIS A 42 -54.10 -14.85 -49.91
CA HIS A 42 -52.74 -14.53 -50.36
C HIS A 42 -52.32 -13.09 -50.00
N ALA A 43 -53.23 -12.12 -50.11
CA ALA A 43 -52.97 -10.76 -49.70
C ALA A 43 -52.77 -10.68 -48.18
N GLN A 44 -53.59 -11.38 -47.39
CA GLN A 44 -53.46 -11.43 -45.93
C GLN A 44 -52.12 -12.03 -45.46
N LEU A 45 -51.64 -13.11 -46.09
CA LEU A 45 -50.33 -13.68 -45.78
C LEU A 45 -49.18 -12.70 -46.08
N THR A 46 -49.31 -11.95 -47.18
CA THR A 46 -48.33 -10.92 -47.56
C THR A 46 -48.33 -9.76 -46.56
N ASP A 47 -49.51 -9.29 -46.15
CA ASP A 47 -49.65 -8.23 -45.14
C ASP A 47 -49.10 -8.67 -43.77
N LEU A 48 -49.32 -9.94 -43.39
CA LEU A 48 -48.79 -10.51 -42.16
C LEU A 48 -47.25 -10.58 -42.18
N LEU A 49 -46.66 -10.96 -43.32
CA LEU A 49 -45.20 -10.97 -43.49
C LEU A 49 -44.62 -9.55 -43.39
N LEU A 50 -45.26 -8.56 -44.00
CA LEU A 50 -44.86 -7.16 -43.88
C LEU A 50 -44.97 -6.64 -42.44
N ALA A 51 -46.03 -7.03 -41.72
CA ALA A 51 -46.19 -6.69 -40.31
C ALA A 51 -45.06 -7.28 -39.45
N LYS A 52 -44.63 -8.52 -39.74
CA LYS A 52 -43.51 -9.17 -39.04
C LYS A 52 -42.15 -8.54 -39.39
N ASP A 53 -41.92 -8.13 -40.64
CA ASP A 53 -40.73 -7.35 -41.01
C ASP A 53 -40.63 -6.02 -40.23
N VAL A 54 -41.76 -5.31 -40.08
CA VAL A 54 -41.80 -4.09 -39.26
C VAL A 54 -41.53 -4.38 -37.79
N GLU A 55 -42.08 -5.47 -37.24
CA GLU A 55 -41.80 -5.89 -35.86
C GLU A 55 -40.32 -6.26 -35.66
N LEU A 56 -39.72 -6.96 -36.62
CA LEU A 56 -38.30 -7.34 -36.60
C LEU A 56 -37.41 -6.10 -36.58
N LYS A 57 -37.65 -5.13 -37.47
CA LYS A 57 -36.89 -3.88 -37.54
C LYS A 57 -36.91 -3.11 -36.23
N LYS A 58 -38.09 -2.94 -35.63
CA LYS A 58 -38.22 -2.30 -34.31
C LYS A 58 -37.47 -3.05 -33.21
N THR A 59 -37.50 -4.38 -33.24
CA THR A 59 -36.80 -5.19 -32.24
C THR A 59 -35.28 -5.12 -32.43
N LEU A 60 -34.78 -4.97 -33.67
CA LEU A 60 -33.37 -4.73 -33.96
C LEU A 60 -32.89 -3.36 -33.48
N GLU A 61 -33.71 -2.30 -33.65
CA GLU A 61 -33.41 -0.97 -33.09
C GLU A 61 -33.21 -1.04 -31.56
N LEU A 62 -34.12 -1.72 -30.86
CA LEU A 62 -33.99 -1.95 -29.41
C LEU A 62 -32.74 -2.76 -29.05
N ALA A 63 -32.36 -3.74 -29.87
CA ALA A 63 -31.14 -4.52 -29.63
C ALA A 63 -29.87 -3.66 -29.78
N ASP A 64 -29.86 -2.72 -30.73
CA ASP A 64 -28.75 -1.78 -30.92
C ASP A 64 -28.64 -0.79 -29.74
N GLU A 65 -29.76 -0.26 -29.26
CA GLU A 65 -29.80 0.55 -28.04
C GLU A 65 -29.26 -0.21 -26.83
N GLN A 66 -29.67 -1.47 -26.66
CA GLN A 66 -29.17 -2.34 -25.59
C GLN A 66 -27.66 -2.58 -25.71
N ALA A 67 -27.13 -2.76 -26.93
CA ALA A 67 -25.69 -2.93 -27.15
C ALA A 67 -24.91 -1.67 -26.76
N ASN A 68 -25.43 -0.48 -27.11
CA ASN A 68 -24.84 0.80 -26.73
C ASN A 68 -24.85 1.02 -25.21
N ILE A 69 -25.93 0.62 -24.53
CA ILE A 69 -26.02 0.68 -23.06
C ILE A 69 -25.02 -0.30 -22.43
N GLN A 70 -24.91 -1.52 -22.96
CA GLN A 70 -23.99 -2.52 -22.45
C GLN A 70 -22.53 -2.07 -22.59
N GLN A 71 -22.18 -1.40 -23.69
CA GLN A 71 -20.85 -0.83 -23.86
C GLN A 71 -20.55 0.20 -22.76
N LYS A 72 -21.45 1.16 -22.54
CA LYS A 72 -21.30 2.16 -21.46
C LYS A 72 -21.19 1.52 -20.08
N MET A 73 -21.94 0.44 -19.84
CA MET A 73 -21.87 -0.31 -18.58
C MET A 73 -20.50 -0.97 -18.38
N ASN A 74 -19.93 -1.54 -19.45
CA ASN A 74 -18.61 -2.15 -19.40
C ASN A 74 -17.52 -1.10 -19.15
N ASP A 75 -17.59 0.04 -19.83
CA ASP A 75 -16.63 1.14 -19.66
C ASP A 75 -16.67 1.67 -18.22
N LEU A 76 -17.88 1.89 -17.68
CA LEU A 76 -18.06 2.38 -16.31
C LEU A 76 -17.57 1.36 -15.27
N LYS A 77 -17.78 0.05 -15.53
CA LYS A 77 -17.27 -1.01 -14.67
C LYS A 77 -15.74 -1.03 -14.64
N ALA A 78 -15.09 -0.86 -15.79
CA ALA A 78 -13.63 -0.76 -15.87
C ALA A 78 -13.10 0.47 -15.10
N GLU A 79 -13.81 1.60 -15.15
CA GLU A 79 -13.44 2.80 -14.37
C GLU A 79 -13.59 2.58 -12.86
N VAL A 80 -14.63 1.87 -12.42
CA VAL A 80 -14.81 1.49 -11.02
C VAL A 80 -13.68 0.57 -10.56
N ASP A 81 -13.36 -0.46 -11.34
CA ASP A 81 -12.28 -1.40 -11.01
C ASP A 81 -10.94 -0.66 -10.87
N ASN A 82 -10.66 0.32 -11.74
CA ASN A 82 -9.45 1.14 -11.65
C ASN A 82 -9.42 1.98 -10.36
N LYS A 83 -10.53 2.65 -10.02
CA LYS A 83 -10.63 3.44 -8.78
C LYS A 83 -10.51 2.57 -7.53
N ASP A 84 -11.02 1.34 -7.55
CA ASP A 84 -10.87 0.41 -6.43
C ASP A 84 -9.39 0.02 -6.22
N GLN A 85 -8.61 -0.14 -7.30
CA GLN A 85 -7.16 -0.33 -7.20
C GLN A 85 -6.45 0.89 -6.61
N ASP A 86 -6.83 2.10 -7.03
CA ASP A 86 -6.27 3.34 -6.48
C ASP A 86 -6.58 3.48 -4.99
N ILE A 87 -7.82 3.19 -4.58
CA ILE A 87 -8.23 3.18 -3.17
C ILE A 87 -7.39 2.17 -2.38
N TYR A 88 -7.21 0.97 -2.90
CA TYR A 88 -6.39 -0.05 -2.27
C TYR A 88 -4.94 0.41 -2.08
N HIS A 89 -4.35 1.00 -3.12
CA HIS A 89 -2.99 1.51 -3.07
C HIS A 89 -2.84 2.65 -2.06
N LEU A 90 -3.75 3.62 -2.07
CA LEU A 90 -3.75 4.75 -1.14
C LEU A 90 -3.92 4.29 0.32
N GLN A 91 -4.82 3.33 0.58
CA GLN A 91 -5.00 2.77 1.92
C GLN A 91 -3.72 2.09 2.43
N ARG A 92 -3.00 1.39 1.56
CA ARG A 92 -1.72 0.76 1.92
C ARG A 92 -0.68 1.83 2.27
N GLN A 93 -0.51 2.84 1.42
CA GLN A 93 0.43 3.93 1.67
C GLN A 93 0.13 4.68 2.97
N LEU A 94 -1.16 4.89 3.27
CA LEU A 94 -1.57 5.55 4.50
C LEU A 94 -1.18 4.73 5.74
N LYS A 95 -1.39 3.41 5.71
CA LYS A 95 -0.97 2.51 6.80
C LYS A 95 0.54 2.51 7.00
N ASP A 96 1.29 2.47 5.90
CA ASP A 96 2.75 2.50 5.95
C ASP A 96 3.25 3.84 6.55
N ALA A 97 2.63 4.96 6.16
CA ALA A 97 2.94 6.28 6.71
C ALA A 97 2.58 6.38 8.21
N GLU A 98 1.41 5.87 8.61
CA GLU A 98 0.98 5.81 10.02
C GLU A 98 2.01 5.06 10.88
N GLN A 99 2.48 3.91 10.39
CA GLN A 99 3.47 3.09 11.09
C GLN A 99 4.80 3.83 11.31
N ILE A 100 5.28 4.54 10.28
CA ILE A 100 6.50 5.35 10.36
C ILE A 100 6.33 6.49 11.37
N LEU A 101 5.18 7.17 11.33
CA LEU A 101 4.87 8.27 12.25
C LEU A 101 4.76 7.77 13.70
N ALA A 102 4.09 6.65 13.96
CA ALA A 102 3.98 6.05 15.28
C ALA A 102 5.36 5.72 15.88
N THR A 103 6.23 5.12 15.07
CA THR A 103 7.61 4.79 15.46
C THR A 103 8.40 6.05 15.77
N SER A 104 8.31 7.06 14.90
CA SER A 104 9.02 8.33 15.05
C SER A 104 8.56 9.10 16.29
N LEU A 105 7.25 9.12 16.56
CA LEU A 105 6.67 9.74 17.75
C LEU A 105 7.12 9.04 19.04
N TYR A 106 7.14 7.71 19.05
CA TYR A 106 7.65 6.94 20.19
C TYR A 106 9.12 7.28 20.48
N GLN A 107 9.97 7.27 19.45
CA GLN A 107 11.39 7.61 19.58
C GLN A 107 11.59 9.05 20.06
N ALA A 108 10.82 10.00 19.53
CA ALA A 108 10.88 11.40 19.94
C ALA A 108 10.52 11.56 21.42
N ARG A 109 9.48 10.86 21.90
CA ARG A 109 9.09 10.87 23.33
C ARG A 109 10.18 10.31 24.23
N GLN A 110 10.83 9.21 23.84
CA GLN A 110 11.96 8.65 24.59
C GLN A 110 13.13 9.63 24.68
N LYS A 111 13.50 10.27 23.56
CA LYS A 111 14.56 11.29 23.53
C LYS A 111 14.19 12.50 24.39
N LEU A 112 12.98 13.02 24.30
CA LEU A 112 12.51 14.13 25.14
C LEU A 112 12.57 13.79 26.62
N ALA A 113 12.13 12.60 27.01
CA ALA A 113 12.19 12.15 28.41
C ALA A 113 13.64 12.10 28.93
N SER A 114 14.60 11.70 28.09
CA SER A 114 16.03 11.72 28.45
C SER A 114 16.57 13.14 28.64
N ILE A 115 16.19 14.08 27.76
CA ILE A 115 16.59 15.49 27.85
C ILE A 115 16.03 16.12 29.13
N VAL A 116 14.74 15.92 29.41
CA VAL A 116 14.10 16.44 30.62
C VAL A 116 14.79 15.93 31.88
N LYS A 117 15.19 14.65 31.92
CA LYS A 117 15.97 14.12 33.06
C LYS A 117 17.30 14.85 33.24
N ILE A 118 18.06 15.04 32.16
CA ILE A 118 19.34 15.76 32.18
C ILE A 118 19.15 17.20 32.67
N SER A 119 18.18 17.92 32.09
CA SER A 119 17.88 19.30 32.45
C SER A 119 17.37 19.43 33.89
N ALA A 120 16.49 18.55 34.35
CA ALA A 120 15.98 18.57 35.72
C ALA A 120 17.08 18.32 36.74
N SER A 121 18.07 17.49 36.40
CA SER A 121 19.22 17.30 37.26
C SER A 121 20.12 18.54 37.33
N ASN A 122 20.08 19.49 36.38
CA ASN A 122 21.03 20.62 36.23
C ASN A 122 22.49 20.23 36.49
N ALA A 123 22.78 18.94 36.32
CA ALA A 123 23.90 18.30 36.93
C ALA A 123 24.98 18.26 35.87
N VAL A 124 25.97 19.12 36.03
CA VAL A 124 27.20 19.10 35.24
C VAL A 124 27.98 17.80 35.51
N SER A 125 27.67 17.12 36.62
CA SER A 125 28.29 15.88 37.06
C SER A 125 27.31 14.94 37.77
N ALA A 126 27.52 13.63 37.67
CA ALA A 126 26.60 12.62 38.21
C ALA A 126 26.45 12.75 39.74
N PRO A 127 25.23 12.57 40.28
CA PRO A 127 25.01 12.50 41.72
C PRO A 127 25.88 11.42 42.39
N LEU A 128 26.38 11.68 43.59
CA LEU A 128 27.23 10.73 44.34
C LEU A 128 26.51 9.42 44.70
N SER A 129 25.19 9.37 44.59
CA SER A 129 24.40 8.16 44.83
C SER A 129 24.43 7.16 43.67
N TRP A 130 24.96 7.54 42.50
CA TRP A 130 25.04 6.68 41.31
C TRP A 130 26.41 6.02 41.21
N GLN A 131 26.42 4.69 41.35
CA GLN A 131 27.66 3.90 41.31
C GLN A 131 28.16 3.69 39.87
N PRO A 132 29.46 3.46 39.66
CA PRO A 132 30.01 3.06 38.37
C PRO A 132 29.31 1.80 37.83
N GLY A 133 28.80 1.88 36.60
CA GLY A 133 28.05 0.79 35.96
C GLY A 133 26.52 0.92 36.00
N ASP A 134 25.96 1.93 36.68
CA ASP A 134 24.52 2.21 36.63
C ASP A 134 24.11 2.74 35.23
N PRO A 135 23.16 2.09 34.52
CA PRO A 135 22.68 2.55 33.21
C PRO A 135 22.10 3.97 33.21
N ARG A 136 21.72 4.49 34.38
CA ARG A 136 21.17 5.85 34.55
C ARG A 136 22.26 6.91 34.70
N ARG A 137 23.55 6.55 34.65
CA ARG A 137 24.70 7.45 34.82
C ARG A 137 25.36 7.79 33.46
N PRO A 138 24.83 8.76 32.69
CA PRO A 138 25.36 9.11 31.37
C PRO A 138 26.59 10.04 31.40
N TYR A 139 26.93 10.64 32.56
CA TYR A 139 28.06 11.56 32.70
C TYR A 139 28.87 11.30 33.99
N PRO A 140 30.17 11.68 34.06
CA PRO A 140 31.04 11.46 35.23
C PRO A 140 30.64 12.27 36.48
N THR A 141 31.08 11.87 37.68
CA THR A 141 30.90 12.65 38.93
C THR A 141 31.88 13.83 39.00
N ASP A 142 31.64 14.82 39.87
CA ASP A 142 32.52 16.00 39.99
C ASP A 142 33.95 15.60 40.38
N LEU A 143 34.04 14.61 41.27
CA LEU A 143 35.31 14.02 41.69
C LEU A 143 36.03 13.35 40.52
N GLU A 144 35.35 12.56 39.70
CA GLU A 144 35.96 11.93 38.52
C GLU A 144 36.41 12.97 37.49
N MET A 145 35.61 14.02 37.28
CA MET A 145 35.97 15.12 36.38
C MET A 145 37.21 15.87 36.87
N ARG A 146 37.33 16.10 38.19
CA ARG A 146 38.49 16.75 38.83
C ARG A 146 39.73 15.87 38.86
N LEU A 147 39.57 14.56 39.08
CA LEU A 147 40.67 13.60 39.03
C LEU A 147 41.13 13.28 37.60
N GLY A 148 40.29 13.61 36.62
CA GLY A 148 40.58 13.53 35.20
C GLY A 148 41.71 14.47 34.79
N MET A 149 42.17 14.29 33.55
CA MET A 149 43.31 15.01 32.99
C MET A 149 43.17 16.54 33.10
N LEU A 150 41.99 17.08 32.79
CA LEU A 150 41.74 18.53 32.82
C LEU A 150 41.78 19.10 34.24
N GLY A 151 41.24 18.39 35.24
CA GLY A 151 41.30 18.86 36.62
C GLY A 151 42.73 18.88 37.17
N ARG A 152 43.54 17.86 36.86
CA ARG A 152 44.97 17.84 37.21
C ARG A 152 45.75 19.00 36.60
N LEU A 153 45.36 19.47 35.41
CA LEU A 153 46.00 20.59 34.74
C LEU A 153 45.63 21.95 35.36
N CYS A 154 44.42 22.09 35.91
CA CYS A 154 43.97 23.32 36.60
C CYS A 154 44.65 23.53 37.96
N ASP A 155 45.03 22.46 38.66
CA ASP A 155 45.66 22.53 39.99
C ASP A 155 47.18 22.83 39.94
N LEU A 156 47.76 23.08 38.76
CA LEU A 156 49.15 23.53 38.66
C LEU A 156 49.27 25.01 39.08
N PRO A 157 50.25 25.38 39.92
CA PRO A 157 50.54 26.78 40.17
C PRO A 157 50.90 27.45 38.83
N LEU A 158 50.26 28.58 38.53
CA LEU A 158 50.45 29.41 37.33
C LEU A 158 51.84 30.08 37.28
N ASN A 159 52.89 29.39 37.75
CA ASN A 159 54.25 29.86 37.80
C ASN A 159 55.18 28.83 37.14
N GLY A 160 55.21 28.86 35.81
CA GLY A 160 56.47 28.82 35.07
C GLY A 160 57.26 27.52 34.91
N HIS A 161 56.74 26.33 35.26
CA HIS A 161 57.47 25.08 35.00
C HIS A 161 56.58 23.98 34.41
N THR A 162 56.58 23.86 33.09
CA THR A 162 56.13 22.66 32.37
C THR A 162 57.36 21.94 31.83
N PRO A 163 57.79 20.83 32.47
CA PRO A 163 58.19 19.68 31.64
C PRO A 163 58.07 18.34 32.41
N SER A 164 56.91 17.67 32.35
CA SER A 164 56.83 16.23 32.69
C SER A 164 55.45 15.63 32.40
N THR A 165 54.37 16.38 32.58
CA THR A 165 52.99 15.87 32.40
C THR A 165 52.54 15.71 30.95
N LEU A 166 53.08 16.49 29.99
CA LEU A 166 52.78 16.32 28.55
C LEU A 166 53.34 14.98 28.01
N ASN A 167 54.49 14.53 28.52
CA ASN A 167 55.06 13.25 28.10
C ASN A 167 54.23 12.05 28.59
N GLU A 168 53.51 12.20 29.71
CA GLU A 168 52.60 11.18 30.22
C GLU A 168 51.28 11.13 29.43
N LEU A 169 50.84 12.25 28.86
CA LEU A 169 49.72 12.34 27.93
C LEU A 169 49.96 11.54 26.63
N HIS A 170 51.19 11.54 26.11
CA HIS A 170 51.57 10.74 24.93
C HIS A 170 51.57 9.23 25.20
N ARG A 171 51.78 8.80 26.45
CA ARG A 171 51.76 7.37 26.82
C ARG A 171 50.33 6.84 26.99
N ILE A 172 49.42 7.66 27.49
CA ILE A 172 48.00 7.29 27.65
C ILE A 172 47.28 7.23 26.29
N THR A 173 47.64 8.08 25.33
CA THR A 173 47.02 8.07 23.98
C THR A 173 47.47 6.89 23.10
N THR A 174 48.60 6.24 23.43
CA THR A 174 49.17 5.11 22.66
C THR A 174 49.01 3.75 23.34
N GLY A 175 48.56 3.72 24.60
CA GLY A 175 48.23 2.48 25.32
C GLY A 175 46.76 2.12 25.15
N GLY A 176 46.48 1.19 24.24
CA GLY A 176 45.14 0.73 23.90
C GLY A 176 44.26 0.40 25.11
N VAL A 177 43.11 1.07 25.18
CA VAL A 177 41.96 0.62 25.97
C VAL A 177 41.43 -0.66 25.31
N PRO A 178 41.35 -1.81 26.00
CA PRO A 178 40.65 -2.97 25.45
C PRO A 178 39.19 -2.56 25.27
N ALA A 179 38.71 -2.66 24.03
CA ALA A 179 37.37 -2.33 23.61
C ALA A 179 36.34 -3.23 24.35
N SER A 180 36.00 -2.80 25.56
CA SER A 180 34.83 -3.30 26.27
C SER A 180 33.63 -2.62 25.60
N ALA A 181 33.00 -3.36 24.68
CA ALA A 181 31.73 -3.09 24.00
C ALA A 181 30.91 -1.93 24.61
N SER A 182 31.30 -0.70 24.27
CA SER A 182 30.52 0.49 24.52
C SER A 182 29.75 0.78 23.25
N ASN A 183 28.42 0.67 23.32
CA ASN A 183 27.50 1.00 22.25
C ASN A 183 27.89 2.35 21.63
N GLN A 184 28.55 2.30 20.47
CA GLN A 184 29.04 3.47 19.77
C GLN A 184 27.88 4.08 19.00
N PHE A 185 27.13 4.98 19.66
CA PHE A 185 26.15 5.82 18.99
C PHE A 185 26.90 6.78 18.05
N THR A 186 26.94 6.42 16.77
CA THR A 186 27.58 7.20 15.72
C THR A 186 26.49 7.93 14.94
N TRP A 187 26.45 9.26 15.00
CA TRP A 187 25.48 10.06 14.27
C TRP A 187 25.80 10.03 12.76
N HIS A 188 24.96 9.36 11.98
CA HIS A 188 25.02 9.41 10.53
C HIS A 188 23.96 10.40 10.06
N SER A 189 24.35 11.40 9.27
CA SER A 189 23.43 12.47 8.81
C SER A 189 22.62 12.08 7.57
N SER A 190 22.56 10.79 7.23
CA SER A 190 21.85 10.26 6.07
C SER A 190 20.74 9.34 6.60
N GLY A 191 19.49 9.68 6.31
CA GLY A 191 18.28 9.08 6.86
C GLY A 191 17.99 7.63 6.44
N GLU A 192 18.99 6.76 6.41
CA GLU A 192 18.85 5.34 6.12
C GLU A 192 19.40 4.54 7.31
N LEU A 193 18.50 3.97 8.10
CA LEU A 193 18.87 3.09 9.21
C LEU A 193 19.21 1.71 8.67
N HIS A 194 20.50 1.45 8.42
CA HIS A 194 20.98 0.10 8.22
C HIS A 194 21.11 -0.58 9.59
N MET A 195 20.17 -1.49 9.92
CA MET A 195 20.37 -2.40 11.05
C MET A 195 21.22 -3.58 10.57
N THR A 196 22.47 -3.67 11.05
CA THR A 196 23.18 -4.96 11.03
C THR A 196 22.55 -5.83 12.10
N ALA A 197 21.59 -6.67 11.72
CA ALA A 197 21.13 -7.74 12.59
C ALA A 197 22.35 -8.62 12.90
N GLY A 198 22.79 -8.63 14.16
CA GLY A 198 23.78 -9.57 14.64
C GLY A 198 23.24 -10.98 14.41
N PHE A 199 23.80 -11.68 13.43
CA PHE A 199 23.60 -13.09 13.22
C PHE A 199 24.21 -13.81 14.42
N VAL A 200 23.36 -14.23 15.37
CA VAL A 200 23.79 -15.12 16.43
C VAL A 200 23.93 -16.51 15.81
N GLU A 201 25.13 -16.78 15.31
CA GLU A 201 25.58 -18.14 15.01
C GLU A 201 25.67 -18.90 16.34
N THR A 202 24.62 -19.65 16.66
CA THR A 202 24.71 -20.77 17.61
C THR A 202 24.45 -22.04 16.83
N ALA A 203 25.51 -22.54 16.20
CA ALA A 203 25.58 -23.91 15.77
C ALA A 203 25.69 -24.84 17.00
N LEU A 204 24.93 -25.92 16.96
CA LEU A 204 25.15 -27.22 17.61
C LEU A 204 25.14 -27.31 19.15
N TRP A 205 24.02 -27.83 19.66
CA TRP A 205 24.00 -29.03 20.52
C TRP A 205 22.93 -29.96 19.91
N MET A 206 23.28 -30.97 19.10
CA MET A 206 23.51 -32.36 19.51
C MET A 206 22.63 -32.83 20.68
N LEU A 207 21.40 -33.28 20.35
CA LEU A 207 20.82 -34.60 20.65
C LEU A 207 19.42 -34.71 20.04
#